data_AF-A0A7V8D6L0-F1
#
_entry.id   AF-A0A7V8D6L0-F1
#
_cell.length_a   1.000
_cell.length_b   1.000
_cell.length_c   1.000
_cell.angle_alpha   90.00
_cell.angle_beta   90.00
_cell.angle_gamma   90.00
#
_symmetry.space_group_name_H-M   'P 1'
#
loop_
_entity.id
_entity.type
_entity.pdbx_description
1 polymer ?
#
loop_
_entity_poly.entity_id
_entity_poly.type
_entity_poly.pdbx_seq_one_letter_code
_entity_poly.pdbx_strand_id
1 'polypeptide(L)'
;MKWFVRADIDGFFGLALDNLVQLLVIVGLCSHVLGFSDDLIYRHILPGAAVSLLVGNLYYAYQAKQLAALTGRDDICALPYGINTVSLFAHIFLVMLPAKMVAVAAGAANPDI
;
A
#
# COMPACT_ATOMS: atom_id res chain seq x y z
N MET A 1 25.32 10.93 6.66
CA MET A 1 24.26 10.89 5.62
C MET A 1 23.54 12.23 5.55
N LYS A 2 23.38 12.80 4.34
CA LYS A 2 22.58 14.03 4.11
C LYS A 2 21.10 13.67 4.13
N TRP A 3 20.27 14.50 4.76
CA TRP A 3 18.83 14.24 4.89
C TRP A 3 18.03 14.46 3.61
N PHE A 4 18.57 15.26 2.69
CA PHE A 4 17.91 15.59 1.44
C PHE A 4 18.96 15.85 0.37
N VAL A 5 18.78 15.24 -0.80
CA VAL A 5 19.55 15.46 -2.02
C VAL A 5 18.60 15.75 -3.18
N ARG A 6 19.10 16.39 -4.23
CA ARG A 6 18.25 16.79 -5.37
C ARG A 6 17.47 15.62 -6.01
N ALA A 7 18.06 14.43 -6.01
CA ALA A 7 17.44 13.21 -6.55
C ALA A 7 16.23 12.73 -5.73
N ASP A 8 16.06 13.18 -4.48
CA ASP A 8 14.92 12.77 -3.64
C ASP A 8 13.59 13.33 -4.16
N ILE A 9 13.62 14.42 -4.93
CA ILE A 9 12.42 14.98 -5.58
C ILE A 9 11.93 14.01 -6.66
N ASP A 10 12.83 13.56 -7.51
CA ASP A 10 12.49 12.59 -8.57
C ASP A 10 12.03 11.26 -7.96
N GLY A 11 12.69 10.82 -6.88
CA GLY A 11 12.28 9.64 -6.11
C GLY A 11 10.90 9.79 -5.48
N PHE A 12 10.58 10.95 -4.92
CA PHE A 12 9.27 11.25 -4.35
C PHE A 12 8.16 11.16 -5.40
N PHE A 13 8.32 11.82 -6.55
CA PHE A 13 7.31 11.77 -7.61
C PHE A 13 7.20 10.38 -8.25
N GLY A 14 8.31 9.67 -8.44
CA GLY A 14 8.29 8.29 -8.91
C GLY A 14 7.49 7.38 -7.97
N LEU A 15 7.74 7.49 -6.66
CA LEU A 15 7.02 6.74 -5.64
C LEU A 15 5.54 7.16 -5.52
N ALA A 16 5.25 8.45 -5.63
CA ALA A 16 3.88 8.96 -5.55
C ALA A 16 3.03 8.48 -6.74
N LEU A 17 3.58 8.51 -7.96
CA LEU A 17 2.90 8.03 -9.15
C LEU A 17 2.71 6.51 -9.12
N ASP A 18 3.73 5.74 -8.71
CA ASP A 18 3.60 4.29 -8.56
C ASP A 18 2.47 3.93 -7.58
N ASN A 19 2.46 4.55 -6.40
CA ASN A 19 1.42 4.30 -5.41
C ASN A 19 0.04 4.78 -5.87
N LEU A 20 -0.05 5.90 -6.60
CA LEU A 20 -1.32 6.35 -7.16
C LEU A 20 -1.90 5.30 -8.11
N VAL A 21 -1.09 4.75 -9.02
CA VAL A 21 -1.52 3.67 -9.92
C VAL A 21 -2.00 2.45 -9.12
N GLN A 22 -1.27 2.06 -8.07
CA GLN A 22 -1.69 0.93 -7.23
C GLN A 22 -2.98 1.19 -6.46
N LEU A 23 -3.21 2.41 -5.97
CA LEU A 23 -4.47 2.78 -5.33
C LEU A 23 -5.64 2.69 -6.32
N LEU A 24 -5.45 3.11 -7.59
CA LEU A 24 -6.47 2.94 -8.63
C LEU A 24 -6.77 1.47 -8.92
N VAL A 25 -5.74 0.62 -8.94
CA VAL A 25 -5.91 -0.84 -9.08
C VAL A 25 -6.70 -1.41 -7.90
N ILE A 26 -6.42 -0.98 -6.66
CA ILE A 26 -7.18 -1.38 -5.48
C ILE A 26 -8.64 -0.98 -5.61
N VAL A 27 -8.93 0.26 -6.01
CA VAL A 27 -10.30 0.72 -6.24
C VAL A 27 -11.00 -0.17 -7.26
N GLY A 28 -10.36 -0.43 -8.40
CA GLY A 28 -10.93 -1.28 -9.46
C GLY A 28 -11.20 -2.71 -8.99
N LEU A 29 -10.26 -3.35 -8.30
CA LEU A 29 -10.41 -4.72 -7.81
C LEU A 29 -11.44 -4.81 -6.67
N CYS A 30 -11.41 -3.91 -5.70
CA CYS A 30 -12.38 -3.91 -4.60
C CYS A 30 -13.80 -3.65 -5.09
N SER A 31 -14.01 -2.72 -6.02
CA SER A 31 -15.33 -2.42 -6.58
C SER A 31 -15.84 -3.52 -7.53
N HIS A 32 -15.04 -3.95 -8.51
CA HIS A 32 -15.54 -4.83 -9.58
C HIS A 32 -15.39 -6.31 -9.27
N VAL A 33 -14.35 -6.72 -8.52
CA VAL A 33 -14.11 -8.14 -8.19
C VAL A 33 -14.77 -8.50 -6.86
N LEU A 34 -14.56 -7.67 -5.84
CA LEU A 34 -15.13 -7.92 -4.51
C LEU A 34 -16.53 -7.34 -4.35
N GLY A 35 -16.96 -6.41 -5.21
CA GLY A 35 -18.30 -5.81 -5.12
C GLY A 35 -18.49 -4.91 -3.92
N PHE A 36 -17.41 -4.34 -3.36
CA PHE A 36 -17.48 -3.45 -2.21
C PHE A 36 -18.06 -2.08 -2.60
N SER A 37 -18.83 -1.49 -1.68
CA SER A 37 -19.37 -0.14 -1.83
C SER A 37 -18.28 0.93 -1.86
N ASP A 38 -18.58 2.03 -2.56
CA ASP A 38 -17.74 3.22 -2.61
C ASP A 38 -17.49 3.79 -1.20
N ASP A 39 -18.48 3.77 -0.31
CA ASP A 39 -18.33 4.26 1.06
C ASP A 39 -17.23 3.50 1.81
N LEU A 40 -17.22 2.17 1.73
CA LEU A 40 -16.18 1.33 2.34
C LEU A 40 -14.80 1.61 1.72
N ILE A 41 -14.73 1.69 0.39
CA ILE A 41 -13.47 1.89 -0.33
C ILE A 41 -12.85 3.25 0.00
N TYR A 42 -13.62 4.33 -0.14
CA TYR A 42 -13.09 5.70 -0.01
C TYR A 42 -12.95 6.15 1.45
N ARG A 43 -13.73 5.61 2.41
CA ARG A 43 -13.66 6.04 3.82
C ARG A 43 -12.77 5.15 4.68
N HIS A 44 -12.57 3.90 4.30
CA HIS A 44 -11.80 2.96 5.12
C HIS A 44 -10.56 2.42 4.40
N ILE A 45 -10.72 1.86 3.19
CA ILE A 45 -9.62 1.18 2.50
C ILE A 45 -8.55 2.17 2.05
N LEU A 46 -8.92 3.20 1.28
CA LEU A 46 -7.96 4.17 0.74
C LEU A 46 -7.27 4.99 1.85
N PRO A 47 -7.97 5.52 2.87
CA PRO A 47 -7.29 6.20 3.97
C PRO A 47 -6.33 5.28 4.73
N GLY A 48 -6.72 4.02 4.94
CA GLY A 48 -5.85 3.01 5.57
C GLY A 48 -4.58 2.76 4.76
N ALA A 49 -4.71 2.62 3.43
CA ALA A 49 -3.57 2.47 2.52
C ALA A 49 -2.68 3.73 2.49
N ALA A 50 -3.28 4.93 2.51
CA ALA A 50 -2.51 6.17 2.54
C ALA A 50 -1.67 6.29 3.83
N VAL A 51 -2.27 5.96 4.99
CA VAL A 51 -1.57 5.97 6.28
C VAL A 51 -0.46 4.91 6.30
N SER A 52 -0.71 3.70 5.80
CA SER A 52 0.33 2.64 5.76
C SER A 52 1.51 3.04 4.88
N LEU A 53 1.26 3.65 3.73
CA LEU A 53 2.31 4.16 2.84
C LEU A 53 3.14 5.25 3.53
N LEU A 54 2.49 6.21 4.18
CA LEU A 54 3.18 7.29 4.89
C LEU A 54 4.06 6.73 6.02
N VAL A 55 3.47 5.92 6.91
CA VAL A 55 4.17 5.35 8.06
C VAL A 55 5.30 4.41 7.61
N GLY A 56 5.06 3.57 6.61
CA GLY A 56 6.06 2.64 6.07
C GLY A 56 7.27 3.36 5.48
N ASN A 57 7.06 4.42 4.71
CA ASN A 57 8.16 5.20 4.13
C ASN A 57 8.95 5.96 5.21
N LEU A 58 8.27 6.54 6.21
CA LEU A 58 8.94 7.19 7.34
C LEU A 58 9.78 6.17 8.14
N TYR A 59 9.27 4.96 8.34
CA TYR A 59 9.98 3.90 9.03
C TYR A 59 11.20 3.43 8.24
N TYR A 60 11.09 3.25 6.92
CA TYR A 60 12.22 2.87 6.07
C TYR A 60 13.29 3.97 5.97
N ALA A 61 12.89 5.24 5.92
CA ALA A 61 13.82 6.36 6.02
C ALA A 61 14.58 6.36 7.37
N TYR A 62 13.89 6.08 8.47
CA TYR A 62 14.51 5.94 9.79
C TYR A 62 15.49 4.77 9.85
N GLN A 63 15.15 3.61 9.28
CA GLN A 63 16.04 2.45 9.22
C GLN A 63 17.29 2.73 8.37
N ALA A 64 17.14 3.39 7.22
CA ALA A 64 18.26 3.79 6.38
C ALA A 64 19.24 4.70 7.15
N LYS A 65 18.70 5.64 7.93
CA LYS A 65 19.51 6.51 8.79
C LYS A 65 20.24 5.73 9.88
N GLN A 66 19.56 4.82 10.57
CA GLN A 66 20.20 3.99 11.60
C GLN A 66 21.33 3.14 11.00
N LEU A 67 21.10 2.52 9.85
CA LEU A 67 22.10 1.72 9.17
C LEU A 67 23.31 2.56 8.72
N ALA A 68 23.07 3.78 8.23
CA ALA A 68 24.13 4.72 7.89
C ALA A 68 25.00 5.09 9.10
N ALA A 69 24.39 5.36 10.25
CA ALA A 69 25.11 5.65 11.49
C ALA A 69 25.92 4.44 11.99
N LEU A 70 25.36 3.23 11.92
CA LEU A 70 26.03 2.00 12.38
C LEU A 70 27.21 1.60 11.49
N THR A 71 27.11 1.82 10.18
CA THR A 71 28.12 1.40 9.21
C THR A 71 29.10 2.51 8.83
N GLY A 72 28.86 3.75 9.26
CA GLY A 72 29.67 4.92 8.88
C GLY A 72 29.58 5.27 7.40
N ARG A 73 28.56 4.78 6.70
CA ARG A 73 28.37 4.95 5.25
C ARG A 73 27.44 6.11 4.93
N ASP A 74 27.74 6.80 3.83
CA ASP A 74 26.96 7.94 3.32
C ASP A 74 26.19 7.64 2.03
N ASP A 75 26.28 6.41 1.52
CA ASP A 75 25.68 5.93 0.25
C ASP A 75 24.44 5.05 0.46
N ILE A 76 23.87 5.03 1.66
CA ILE A 76 22.68 4.25 1.98
C ILE A 76 21.42 5.03 1.58
N CYS A 77 20.56 4.38 0.79
CA CYS A 77 19.26 4.91 0.39
C CYS A 77 18.14 4.12 1.08
N ALA A 78 17.06 4.80 1.43
CA ALA A 78 15.86 4.14 1.95
C ALA A 78 15.18 3.34 0.84
N LEU A 79 14.72 2.14 1.17
CA LEU A 79 13.87 1.39 0.26
C LEU A 79 12.51 2.11 0.14
N PRO A 80 11.92 2.17 -1.06
CA PRO A 80 10.56 2.66 -1.21
C PRO A 80 9.57 1.67 -0.58
N TYR A 81 8.74 2.13 0.34
CA TYR A 81 7.61 1.35 0.81
C TYR A 81 6.42 1.58 -0.12
N GLY A 82 5.90 0.49 -0.68
CA GLY A 82 4.81 0.50 -1.63
C GLY A 82 4.01 -0.78 -1.57
N ILE A 83 2.93 -0.81 -2.32
CA ILE A 83 2.08 -2.00 -2.45
C ILE A 83 2.77 -2.94 -3.44
N ASN A 84 2.58 -4.26 -3.29
CA ASN A 84 3.11 -5.22 -4.26
C ASN A 84 1.97 -5.72 -5.13
N THR A 85 1.96 -5.34 -6.41
CA THR A 85 0.87 -5.68 -7.34
C THR A 85 0.62 -7.18 -7.43
N VAL A 86 1.66 -8.00 -7.59
CA VAL A 86 1.48 -9.46 -7.71
C VAL A 86 0.81 -10.05 -6.47
N SER A 87 1.28 -9.66 -5.28
CA SER A 87 0.71 -10.10 -4.01
C SER A 87 -0.69 -9.53 -3.79
N LEU A 88 -0.99 -8.32 -4.24
CA LEU A 88 -2.32 -7.72 -4.17
C LEU A 88 -3.33 -8.56 -4.97
N PHE A 89 -3.01 -8.90 -6.22
CA PHE A 89 -3.86 -9.74 -7.04
C PHE A 89 -4.04 -11.13 -6.40
N ALA A 90 -2.95 -11.76 -5.95
CA ALA A 90 -3.03 -13.03 -5.25
C ALA A 90 -3.93 -12.93 -4.01
N HIS A 91 -3.81 -11.88 -3.21
CA HIS A 91 -4.61 -11.68 -2.02
C HIS A 91 -6.10 -11.49 -2.33
N ILE A 92 -6.43 -10.67 -3.33
CA ILE A 92 -7.83 -10.45 -3.69
C ILE A 92 -8.48 -11.73 -4.23
N PHE A 93 -7.85 -12.39 -5.20
CA PHE A 93 -8.45 -13.54 -5.89
C PHE A 93 -8.36 -14.84 -5.10
N LEU A 94 -7.26 -15.07 -4.37
CA LEU A 94 -7.02 -16.36 -3.69
C LEU A 94 -7.38 -16.32 -2.20
N VAL A 95 -7.57 -15.14 -1.61
CA VAL A 95 -7.89 -15.01 -0.18
C VAL A 95 -9.21 -14.28 0.05
N MET A 96 -9.32 -13.02 -0.36
CA MET A 96 -10.49 -12.20 -0.01
C MET A 96 -11.77 -12.65 -0.71
N LEU A 97 -11.71 -12.92 -2.01
CA LEU A 97 -12.86 -13.37 -2.79
C LEU A 97 -13.43 -14.70 -2.28
N PRO A 98 -12.64 -15.79 -2.13
CA PRO A 98 -13.17 -17.03 -1.59
C PRO A 98 -13.66 -16.88 -0.15
N ALA A 99 -12.96 -16.09 0.69
CA ALA A 99 -13.43 -15.83 2.05
C ALA A 99 -14.80 -15.12 2.08
N LYS A 100 -15.02 -14.12 1.20
CA LYS A 100 -16.31 -13.45 1.05
C LYS A 100 -17.39 -14.45 0.64
N MET A 101 -17.12 -15.27 -0.39
CA MET A 101 -18.09 -16.24 -0.90
C MET A 101 -18.52 -17.25 0.18
N VAL A 102 -17.55 -17.78 0.95
CA VAL A 102 -17.82 -18.70 2.05
C VAL A 102 -18.65 -18.02 3.14
N ALA A 103 -18.32 -16.79 3.52
CA ALA A 103 -19.06 -16.04 4.53
C ALA A 103 -20.52 -15.79 4.12
N VAL A 104 -20.75 -15.35 2.88
CA VAL A 104 -22.09 -15.12 2.32
C VAL A 104 -22.88 -16.44 2.26
N ALA A 105 -22.25 -17.54 1.83
CA ALA A 105 -22.89 -18.86 1.82
C ALA A 105 -23.27 -19.35 3.23
N ALA A 106 -22.52 -18.95 4.25
CA ALA A 106 -22.83 -19.23 5.66
C ALA A 106 -23.91 -18.29 6.26
N GLY A 107 -24.48 -17.39 5.45
CA GLY A 107 -25.52 -16.45 5.87
C GLY A 107 -25.01 -15.18 6.55
N ALA A 108 -23.72 -14.88 6.46
CA ALA A 108 -23.21 -13.58 6.88
C ALA A 108 -23.83 -12.48 6.02
N ALA A 109 -24.18 -11.35 6.64
CA ALA A 109 -24.60 -10.17 5.91
C ALA A 109 -23.53 -9.80 4.90
N ASN A 110 -23.95 -9.52 3.67
CA ASN A 110 -23.05 -8.86 2.72
C ASN A 110 -22.66 -7.53 3.37
N PRO A 111 -21.37 -7.17 3.49
CA PRO A 111 -20.96 -5.90 4.10
C PRO A 111 -21.58 -4.65 3.43
N ASP A 112 -22.26 -4.84 2.28
CA ASP A 112 -22.93 -3.82 1.49
C ASP A 112 -24.48 -3.94 1.46
N ILE A 113 -25.11 -4.79 2.30
CA ILE A 113 -26.57 -4.83 2.54
C ILE A 113 -26.88 -4.52 4.01
#